data_AF-A0A2H6H066-F1
#
_entry.id   AF-A0A2H6H066-F1
#
_cell.length_a   1.000
_cell.length_b   1.000
_cell.length_c   1.000
_cell.angle_alpha   90.00
_cell.angle_beta   90.00
_cell.angle_gamma   90.00
#
_symmetry.space_group_name_H-M   'P 1'
#
loop_
_entity.id
_entity.type
_entity.pdbx_description
1 polymer ?
#
loop_
_entity_poly.entity_id
_entity_poly.type
_entity_poly.pdbx_seq_one_letter_code
_entity_poly.pdbx_strand_id
1 'polypeptide(L)'
;MSPLQIKSQIKKIAEEFNLKYNSEWFDYIWISSRQEILTEFIGDCPDPIYIKYGKTLNKRIENIDKFVKSLDFKKCLKRVGGQVTSRKNLKKEIKLYNKIENKKLRNELLKFHSKIGEKLKKTEYLALITKTKIPKWEKWIMKHCLRHEWIHILLEKNKIKFQKINKKYWPYDEGINEYIGAFLDEKLGDLEKFRDKENYSMEKKYWVYAIKFRELLEDKKTPKERKKTIVDLMGKLK
;
A
#
# COMPACT_ATOMS: atom_id res chain seq x y z
N MET A 1 17.15 -1.17 -8.50
CA MET A 1 17.26 -2.40 -7.70
C MET A 1 16.40 -3.45 -8.38
N SER A 2 16.89 -4.67 -8.55
CA SER A 2 16.12 -5.75 -9.18
C SER A 2 15.10 -6.34 -8.18
N PRO A 3 14.05 -7.04 -8.66
CA PRO A 3 13.12 -7.75 -7.79
C PRO A 3 13.80 -8.73 -6.83
N LEU A 4 14.87 -9.41 -7.28
CA LEU A 4 15.63 -10.35 -6.45
C LEU A 4 16.35 -9.66 -5.28
N GLN A 5 16.93 -8.49 -5.54
CA GLN A 5 17.56 -7.67 -4.49
C GLN A 5 16.53 -7.23 -3.44
N ILE A 6 15.32 -6.83 -3.88
CA ILE A 6 14.24 -6.45 -2.95
C ILE A 6 13.77 -7.67 -2.16
N LYS A 7 13.59 -8.85 -2.77
CA LYS A 7 13.25 -10.08 -2.04
C LYS A 7 14.27 -10.41 -0.94
N SER A 8 15.56 -10.21 -1.23
CA SER A 8 16.63 -10.36 -0.22
C SER A 8 16.45 -9.38 0.95
N GLN A 9 16.14 -8.11 0.66
CA GLN A 9 15.83 -7.12 1.70
C GLN A 9 14.60 -7.51 2.54
N ILE A 10 13.53 -8.00 1.91
CA ILE A 10 12.32 -8.48 2.60
C ILE A 10 12.64 -9.69 3.48
N LYS A 11 13.52 -10.60 3.03
CA LYS A 11 14.01 -11.72 3.84
C LYS A 11 14.76 -11.22 5.08
N LYS A 12 15.66 -10.25 4.94
CA LYS A 12 16.37 -9.61 6.05
C LYS A 12 15.39 -8.99 7.06
N ILE A 13 14.38 -8.25 6.57
CA ILE A 13 13.32 -7.69 7.43
C ILE A 13 12.60 -8.82 8.19
N ALA A 14 12.27 -9.92 7.52
CA ALA A 14 11.60 -11.02 8.18
C ALA A 14 12.44 -11.62 9.32
N GLU A 15 13.73 -11.76 9.13
CA GLU A 15 14.67 -12.21 10.16
C GLU A 15 14.75 -11.20 11.34
N GLU A 16 14.94 -9.91 11.04
CA GLU A 16 15.06 -8.80 12.03
C GLU A 16 13.79 -8.56 12.86
N PHE A 17 12.63 -9.01 12.38
CA PHE A 17 11.34 -8.88 13.05
C PHE A 17 10.70 -10.23 13.40
N ASN A 18 11.45 -11.33 13.34
CA ASN A 18 10.96 -12.68 13.66
C ASN A 18 9.65 -13.06 12.91
N LEU A 19 9.55 -12.65 11.65
CA LEU A 19 8.44 -12.89 10.76
C LEU A 19 8.70 -14.12 9.90
N LYS A 20 7.65 -14.85 9.56
CA LYS A 20 7.73 -15.91 8.54
C LYS A 20 7.98 -15.26 7.18
N TYR A 21 8.76 -15.93 6.35
CA TYR A 21 9.08 -15.52 4.99
C TYR A 21 8.87 -16.68 4.02
N ASN A 22 8.24 -16.39 2.88
CA ASN A 22 8.26 -17.25 1.69
C ASN A 22 8.37 -16.34 0.45
N SER A 23 9.37 -16.60 -0.40
CA SER A 23 9.66 -15.82 -1.61
C SER A 23 8.52 -15.81 -2.63
N GLU A 24 7.63 -16.80 -2.58
CA GLU A 24 6.45 -16.96 -3.45
C GLU A 24 5.31 -16.00 -3.10
N TRP A 25 5.33 -15.39 -1.90
CA TRP A 25 4.32 -14.39 -1.53
C TRP A 25 4.48 -13.08 -2.31
N PHE A 26 5.67 -12.85 -2.88
CA PHE A 26 6.08 -11.57 -3.44
C PHE A 26 6.09 -11.64 -4.96
N ASP A 27 4.98 -11.18 -5.56
CA ASP A 27 4.83 -11.00 -6.99
C ASP A 27 4.31 -9.57 -7.27
N TYR A 28 4.49 -9.11 -8.51
CA TYR A 28 4.03 -7.80 -8.93
C TYR A 28 3.66 -7.74 -10.41
N ILE A 29 2.85 -6.75 -10.77
CA ILE A 29 2.62 -6.38 -12.17
C ILE A 29 2.74 -4.88 -12.37
N TRP A 30 3.14 -4.52 -13.58
CA TRP A 30 3.12 -3.14 -14.05
C TRP A 30 1.71 -2.73 -14.49
N ILE A 31 1.26 -1.58 -14.03
CA ILE A 31 -0.04 -0.99 -14.34
C ILE A 31 0.12 0.47 -14.78
N SER A 32 -0.85 1.05 -15.47
CA SER A 32 -0.80 2.48 -15.79
C SER A 32 -1.19 3.33 -14.58
N SER A 33 -0.74 4.59 -14.51
CA SER A 33 -1.21 5.52 -13.48
C SER A 33 -2.74 5.62 -13.47
N ARG A 34 -3.39 5.57 -14.64
CA ARG A 34 -4.85 5.53 -14.73
C ARG A 34 -5.45 4.33 -13.99
N GLN A 35 -4.88 3.14 -14.15
CA GLN A 35 -5.33 1.93 -13.47
C GLN A 35 -5.13 2.02 -11.96
N GLU A 36 -3.98 2.55 -11.51
CA GLU A 36 -3.68 2.78 -10.10
C GLU A 36 -4.71 3.72 -9.47
N ILE A 37 -4.90 4.90 -10.04
CA ILE A 37 -5.81 5.92 -9.49
C ILE A 37 -7.26 5.42 -9.46
N LEU A 38 -7.71 4.70 -10.49
CA LEU A 38 -9.08 4.16 -10.51
C LEU A 38 -9.28 3.04 -9.48
N THR A 39 -8.27 2.21 -9.24
CA THR A 39 -8.36 1.15 -8.22
C THR A 39 -8.30 1.74 -6.82
N GLU A 40 -7.44 2.71 -6.54
CA GLU A 40 -7.42 3.42 -5.26
C GLU A 40 -8.76 4.12 -4.96
N PHE A 41 -9.32 4.80 -5.97
CA PHE A 41 -10.57 5.55 -5.85
C PHE A 41 -11.74 4.65 -5.39
N ILE A 42 -11.78 3.41 -5.90
CA ILE A 42 -12.83 2.42 -5.61
C ILE A 42 -12.45 1.52 -4.41
N GLY A 43 -11.17 1.51 -4.01
CA GLY A 43 -10.57 0.64 -2.99
C GLY A 43 -10.67 1.12 -1.53
N ASP A 44 -11.60 2.02 -1.22
CA ASP A 44 -11.84 2.58 0.13
C ASP A 44 -10.68 3.40 0.69
N CYS A 45 -9.81 3.93 -0.19
CA CYS A 45 -8.71 4.79 0.22
C CYS A 45 -9.24 6.05 0.94
N PRO A 46 -8.71 6.42 2.12
CA PRO A 46 -9.18 7.57 2.90
C PRO A 46 -8.66 8.92 2.38
N ASP A 47 -8.15 8.94 1.14
CA ASP A 47 -7.58 10.13 0.52
C ASP A 47 -8.61 11.28 0.42
N PRO A 48 -8.28 12.49 0.93
CA PRO A 48 -9.16 13.65 0.85
C PRO A 48 -9.59 14.00 -0.58
N ILE A 49 -8.73 13.81 -1.58
CA ILE A 49 -9.05 14.02 -3.00
C ILE A 49 -10.22 13.13 -3.40
N TYR A 50 -10.24 11.86 -2.98
CA TYR A 50 -11.31 10.93 -3.32
C TYR A 50 -12.58 11.19 -2.50
N ILE A 51 -12.44 11.58 -1.23
CA ILE A 51 -13.56 11.93 -0.35
C ILE A 51 -14.39 13.09 -0.89
N LYS A 52 -13.78 14.05 -1.61
CA LYS A 52 -14.50 15.14 -2.31
C LYS A 52 -15.58 14.63 -3.26
N TYR A 53 -15.40 13.45 -3.84
CA TYR A 53 -16.34 12.83 -4.77
C TYR A 53 -17.29 11.83 -4.08
N GLY A 54 -17.20 11.66 -2.76
CA GLY A 54 -18.10 10.82 -1.98
C GLY A 54 -17.47 10.35 -0.67
N LYS A 55 -18.17 10.59 0.45
CA LYS A 55 -17.77 10.08 1.77
C LYS A 55 -17.86 8.56 1.88
N THR A 56 -18.79 7.94 1.15
CA THR A 56 -18.99 6.49 1.10
C THR A 56 -18.55 5.92 -0.24
N LEU A 57 -18.14 4.65 -0.27
CA LEU A 57 -17.76 3.94 -1.50
C LEU A 57 -18.85 3.98 -2.57
N ASN A 58 -20.11 3.74 -2.20
CA ASN A 58 -21.22 3.81 -3.15
C ASN A 58 -21.31 5.20 -3.79
N LYS A 59 -21.17 6.27 -2.98
CA LYS A 59 -21.23 7.63 -3.51
C LYS A 59 -20.05 7.98 -4.42
N ARG A 60 -18.86 7.44 -4.12
CA ARG A 60 -17.70 7.58 -5.02
C ARG A 60 -17.96 6.89 -6.36
N ILE A 61 -18.52 5.68 -6.34
CA ILE A 61 -18.84 4.93 -7.57
C ILE A 61 -19.86 5.68 -8.42
N GLU A 62 -20.91 6.24 -7.83
CA GLU A 62 -21.88 7.10 -8.53
C GLU A 62 -21.21 8.32 -9.18
N ASN A 63 -20.18 8.88 -8.54
CA ASN A 63 -19.48 10.08 -9.01
C ASN A 63 -18.19 9.77 -9.79
N ILE A 64 -17.92 8.52 -10.17
CA ILE A 64 -16.65 8.14 -10.79
C ILE A 64 -16.42 8.87 -12.12
N ASP A 65 -17.47 9.08 -12.92
CA ASP A 65 -17.36 9.82 -14.18
C ASP A 65 -17.02 11.29 -13.96
N LYS A 66 -17.55 11.90 -12.89
CA LYS A 66 -17.20 13.27 -12.51
C LYS A 66 -15.74 13.35 -12.09
N PHE A 67 -15.27 12.38 -11.32
CA PHE A 67 -13.87 12.29 -10.93
C PHE A 67 -12.96 12.13 -12.15
N VAL A 68 -13.23 11.18 -13.04
CA VAL A 68 -12.39 10.93 -14.24
C VAL A 68 -12.28 12.14 -15.16
N LYS A 69 -13.28 13.02 -15.19
CA LYS A 69 -13.29 14.26 -16.00
C LYS A 69 -12.65 15.45 -15.27
N SER A 70 -12.31 15.33 -13.98
CA SER A 70 -11.90 16.46 -13.16
C SER A 70 -10.41 16.82 -13.28
N LEU A 71 -10.06 18.02 -12.82
CA LEU A 71 -8.66 18.43 -12.66
C LEU A 71 -7.93 17.61 -11.59
N ASP A 72 -8.63 17.14 -10.56
CA ASP A 72 -8.03 16.30 -9.52
C ASP A 72 -7.55 14.97 -10.10
N PHE A 73 -8.32 14.34 -10.99
CA PHE A 73 -7.87 13.12 -11.68
C PHE A 73 -6.64 13.39 -12.55
N LYS A 74 -6.61 14.51 -13.29
CA LYS A 74 -5.42 14.92 -14.06
C LYS A 74 -4.19 15.14 -13.17
N LYS A 75 -4.36 15.69 -11.96
CA LYS A 75 -3.26 15.83 -10.98
C LYS A 75 -2.81 14.45 -10.49
N CYS A 76 -3.75 13.57 -10.15
CA CYS A 76 -3.46 12.21 -9.68
C CYS A 76 -2.69 11.39 -10.72
N LEU A 77 -2.97 11.55 -12.02
CA LEU A 77 -2.24 10.84 -13.08
C LEU A 77 -0.75 11.17 -13.17
N LYS A 78 -0.28 12.25 -12.54
CA LYS A 78 1.14 12.61 -12.48
C LYS A 78 1.89 11.85 -11.39
N ARG A 79 1.16 11.19 -10.47
CA ARG A 79 1.74 10.41 -9.38
C ARG A 79 2.26 9.07 -9.93
N VAL A 80 3.25 8.55 -9.22
CA VAL A 80 3.74 7.17 -9.37
C VAL A 80 3.68 6.54 -7.98
N GLY A 81 3.17 5.33 -7.90
CA GLY A 81 3.06 4.61 -6.64
C GLY A 81 2.83 3.13 -6.85
N GLY A 82 2.21 2.52 -5.84
CA GLY A 82 1.79 1.15 -5.86
C GLY A 82 0.64 0.90 -4.89
N GLN A 83 0.10 -0.31 -4.97
CA GLN A 83 -0.82 -0.82 -3.97
C GLN A 83 -0.77 -2.35 -3.95
N VAL A 84 -1.10 -2.95 -2.80
CA VAL A 84 -1.34 -4.39 -2.69
C VAL A 84 -2.81 -4.71 -2.88
N THR A 85 -3.11 -5.65 -3.78
CA THR A 85 -4.42 -6.29 -3.87
C THR A 85 -4.37 -7.77 -3.51
N SER A 86 -5.54 -8.37 -3.30
CA SER A 86 -5.70 -9.78 -2.95
C SER A 86 -6.90 -10.38 -3.66
N ARG A 87 -6.98 -11.72 -3.69
CA ARG A 87 -8.17 -12.44 -4.21
C ARG A 87 -9.47 -11.98 -3.54
N LYS A 88 -9.42 -11.65 -2.25
CA LYS A 88 -10.57 -11.16 -1.49
C LYS A 88 -10.98 -9.75 -1.92
N ASN A 89 -10.02 -8.86 -2.15
CA ASN A 89 -10.30 -7.50 -2.61
C ASN A 89 -10.85 -7.50 -4.03
N LEU A 90 -10.28 -8.31 -4.92
CA LEU A 90 -10.74 -8.45 -6.30
C LEU A 90 -12.24 -8.84 -6.37
N LYS A 91 -12.67 -9.81 -5.55
CA LYS A 91 -14.08 -10.22 -5.47
C LYS A 91 -15.00 -9.08 -4.99
N LYS A 92 -14.53 -8.21 -4.10
CA LYS A 92 -15.30 -7.04 -3.63
C LYS A 92 -15.38 -5.98 -4.71
N GLU A 93 -14.26 -5.67 -5.35
CA GLU A 93 -14.14 -4.64 -6.38
C GLU A 93 -15.01 -4.97 -7.61
N ILE A 94 -15.07 -6.23 -8.05
CA ILE A 94 -15.96 -6.64 -9.14
C ILE A 94 -17.43 -6.28 -8.85
N LYS A 95 -17.89 -6.50 -7.61
CA LYS A 95 -19.26 -6.13 -7.21
C LYS A 95 -19.49 -4.62 -7.26
N LEU A 96 -18.47 -3.83 -6.96
CA LEU A 96 -18.51 -2.37 -7.03
C LEU A 96 -18.50 -1.89 -8.49
N TYR A 97 -17.68 -2.49 -9.34
CA TYR A 97 -17.56 -2.11 -10.75
C TYR A 97 -18.84 -2.36 -11.53
N ASN A 98 -19.56 -3.43 -11.20
CA ASN A 98 -20.86 -3.72 -11.81
C ASN A 98 -21.91 -2.63 -11.55
N LYS A 99 -21.71 -1.78 -10.52
CA LYS A 99 -22.58 -0.61 -10.24
C LYS A 99 -22.21 0.64 -11.04
N ILE A 100 -21.10 0.65 -11.78
CA ILE A 100 -20.70 1.78 -12.62
C ILE A 100 -21.63 1.86 -13.82
N GLU A 101 -22.30 3.01 -13.99
CA GLU A 101 -23.25 3.26 -15.08
C GLU A 101 -22.55 3.38 -16.44
N ASN A 102 -21.40 4.08 -16.48
CA ASN A 102 -20.60 4.20 -17.69
C ASN A 102 -20.04 2.84 -18.14
N LYS A 103 -20.68 2.25 -19.15
CA LYS A 103 -20.34 0.93 -19.70
C LYS A 103 -18.88 0.85 -20.18
N LYS A 104 -18.34 1.92 -20.79
CA LYS A 104 -16.96 1.93 -21.30
C LYS A 104 -15.96 1.84 -20.15
N LEU A 105 -16.14 2.66 -19.12
CA LEU A 105 -15.29 2.65 -17.92
C LEU A 105 -15.43 1.34 -17.13
N ARG A 106 -16.67 0.85 -16.96
CA ARG A 106 -16.93 -0.44 -16.33
C ARG A 106 -16.19 -1.58 -17.02
N ASN A 107 -16.30 -1.66 -18.35
CA ASN A 107 -15.64 -2.71 -19.13
C ASN A 107 -14.11 -2.59 -19.09
N GLU A 108 -13.57 -1.36 -19.09
CA GLU A 108 -12.14 -1.09 -18.88
C GLU A 108 -11.66 -1.69 -17.54
N LEU A 109 -12.37 -1.40 -16.45
CA LEU A 109 -12.03 -1.87 -15.11
C LEU A 109 -12.19 -3.38 -14.95
N LEU A 110 -13.27 -3.97 -15.47
CA LEU A 110 -13.48 -5.42 -15.44
C LEU A 110 -12.40 -6.18 -16.23
N LYS A 111 -12.01 -5.66 -17.41
CA LYS A 111 -10.91 -6.24 -18.22
C LYS A 111 -9.57 -6.16 -17.48
N PHE A 112 -9.31 -5.05 -16.80
CA PHE A 112 -8.11 -4.92 -15.97
C PHE A 112 -8.12 -5.91 -14.79
N HIS A 113 -9.25 -6.06 -14.10
CA HIS A 113 -9.41 -7.00 -12.99
C HIS A 113 -9.28 -8.45 -13.40
N SER A 114 -9.74 -8.82 -14.59
CA SER A 114 -9.51 -10.15 -15.15
C SER A 114 -8.00 -10.46 -15.25
N LYS A 115 -7.19 -9.51 -15.73
CA LYS A 115 -5.71 -9.67 -15.79
C LYS A 115 -5.08 -9.84 -14.41
N ILE A 116 -5.54 -9.07 -13.41
CA ILE A 116 -5.09 -9.21 -12.02
C ILE A 116 -5.49 -10.61 -11.49
N GLY A 117 -6.72 -11.05 -11.77
CA GLY A 117 -7.25 -12.35 -11.36
C GLY A 117 -6.42 -13.52 -11.87
N GLU A 118 -5.97 -13.48 -13.12
CA GLU A 118 -5.08 -14.51 -13.68
C GLU A 118 -3.76 -14.63 -12.92
N LYS A 119 -3.17 -13.50 -12.49
CA LYS A 119 -1.95 -13.49 -11.68
C LYS A 119 -2.20 -14.04 -10.27
N LEU A 120 -3.31 -13.64 -9.66
CA LEU A 120 -3.74 -14.11 -8.35
C LEU A 120 -4.20 -15.59 -8.32
N LYS A 121 -4.21 -16.32 -9.44
CA LYS A 121 -4.35 -17.78 -9.41
C LYS A 121 -3.14 -18.44 -8.75
N LYS A 122 -1.94 -17.85 -8.92
CA LYS A 122 -0.66 -18.40 -8.44
C LYS A 122 -0.22 -17.83 -7.09
N THR A 123 -0.81 -16.73 -6.64
CA THR A 123 -0.48 -16.07 -5.37
C THR A 123 -1.72 -15.48 -4.72
N GLU A 124 -1.72 -15.33 -3.39
CA GLU A 124 -2.85 -14.72 -2.67
C GLU A 124 -2.86 -13.19 -2.78
N TYR A 125 -1.68 -12.57 -2.87
CA TYR A 125 -1.47 -11.13 -2.89
C TYR A 125 -0.63 -10.74 -4.10
N LEU A 126 -0.88 -9.54 -4.63
CA LEU A 126 -0.15 -9.01 -5.78
C LEU A 126 0.10 -7.51 -5.57
N ALA A 127 1.35 -7.09 -5.73
CA ALA A 127 1.68 -5.67 -5.80
C ALA A 127 1.36 -5.13 -7.21
N LEU A 128 0.58 -4.07 -7.28
CA LEU A 128 0.31 -3.34 -8.52
C LEU A 128 1.20 -2.11 -8.52
N ILE A 129 2.12 -1.99 -9.48
CA ILE A 129 3.13 -0.93 -9.51
C ILE A 129 2.95 -0.08 -10.75
N THR A 130 2.97 1.24 -10.60
CA THR A 130 2.79 2.15 -11.72
C THR A 130 3.98 2.15 -12.67
N LYS A 131 3.71 1.93 -13.96
CA LYS A 131 4.69 1.96 -15.03
C LYS A 131 5.08 3.38 -15.37
N THR A 132 6.37 3.60 -15.57
CA THR A 132 6.93 4.85 -16.08
C THR A 132 7.78 4.59 -17.32
N LYS A 133 7.96 5.61 -18.17
CA LYS A 133 8.90 5.57 -19.30
C LYS A 133 10.26 6.15 -18.94
N ILE A 134 10.42 6.72 -17.75
CA ILE A 134 11.64 7.42 -17.33
C ILE A 134 12.49 6.46 -16.49
N PRO A 135 13.69 6.04 -16.95
CA PRO A 135 14.48 5.01 -16.28
C PRO A 135 14.87 5.33 -14.83
N LYS A 136 15.13 6.60 -14.51
CA LYS A 136 15.42 7.04 -13.14
C LYS A 136 14.22 6.79 -12.21
N TRP A 137 13.01 7.08 -12.69
CA TRP A 137 11.78 6.82 -11.94
C TRP A 137 11.52 5.33 -11.80
N GLU A 138 11.80 4.52 -12.82
CA GLU A 138 11.64 3.06 -12.73
C GLU A 138 12.52 2.47 -11.62
N LYS A 139 13.80 2.86 -11.57
CA LYS A 139 14.72 2.43 -10.50
C LYS A 139 14.21 2.86 -9.12
N TRP A 140 13.68 4.08 -9.01
CA TRP A 140 13.13 4.61 -7.77
C TRP A 140 11.87 3.85 -7.34
N ILE A 141 10.92 3.63 -8.25
CA ILE A 141 9.67 2.89 -8.02
C ILE A 141 9.97 1.46 -7.57
N MET A 142 10.91 0.78 -8.22
CA MET A 142 11.32 -0.55 -7.79
C MET A 142 11.92 -0.53 -6.38
N LYS A 143 12.83 0.41 -6.10
CA LYS A 143 13.48 0.46 -4.77
C LYS A 143 12.51 0.83 -3.65
N HIS A 144 11.62 1.80 -3.89
CA HIS A 144 10.81 2.40 -2.84
C HIS A 144 9.38 1.87 -2.85
N CYS A 145 8.64 2.01 -3.96
CA CYS A 145 7.23 1.57 -4.04
C CYS A 145 7.10 0.04 -3.95
N LEU A 146 7.81 -0.74 -4.77
CA LEU A 146 7.67 -2.19 -4.74
C LEU A 146 8.10 -2.79 -3.39
N ARG A 147 9.18 -2.25 -2.81
CA ARG A 147 9.62 -2.64 -1.47
C ARG A 147 8.55 -2.34 -0.43
N HIS A 148 7.99 -1.13 -0.44
CA HIS A 148 6.89 -0.72 0.45
C HIS A 148 5.71 -1.69 0.31
N GLU A 149 5.23 -1.96 -0.91
CA GLU A 149 4.12 -2.91 -1.10
C GLU A 149 4.44 -4.33 -0.61
N TRP A 150 5.67 -4.81 -0.80
CA TRP A 150 6.07 -6.13 -0.30
C TRP A 150 6.23 -6.19 1.22
N ILE A 151 6.58 -5.08 1.88
CA ILE A 151 6.52 -4.99 3.36
C ILE A 151 5.07 -5.17 3.83
N HIS A 152 4.10 -4.52 3.18
CA HIS A 152 2.67 -4.71 3.48
C HIS A 152 2.25 -6.18 3.36
N ILE A 153 2.69 -6.88 2.29
CA ILE A 153 2.43 -8.32 2.12
C ILE A 153 3.06 -9.14 3.23
N LEU A 154 4.33 -8.86 3.59
CA LEU A 154 5.05 -9.58 4.65
C LEU A 154 4.32 -9.46 6.00
N LEU A 155 3.92 -8.24 6.36
CA LEU A 155 3.20 -7.96 7.61
C LEU A 155 1.84 -8.65 7.64
N GLU A 156 1.08 -8.55 6.55
CA GLU A 156 -0.25 -9.18 6.42
C GLU A 156 -0.18 -10.71 6.52
N LYS A 157 0.81 -11.35 5.87
CA LYS A 157 1.06 -12.80 5.99
C LYS A 157 1.43 -13.25 7.39
N ASN A 158 1.98 -12.33 8.18
CA ASN A 158 2.31 -12.52 9.59
C ASN A 158 1.21 -12.04 10.55
N LYS A 159 0.00 -11.76 10.02
CA LYS A 159 -1.17 -11.29 10.77
C LYS A 159 -0.94 -9.93 11.48
N ILE A 160 0.01 -9.14 11.01
CA ILE A 160 0.24 -7.77 11.47
C ILE A 160 -0.49 -6.84 10.51
N LYS A 161 -1.71 -6.45 10.90
CA LYS A 161 -2.55 -5.51 10.14
C LYS A 161 -3.54 -4.83 11.07
N PHE A 162 -3.23 -3.61 11.48
CA PHE A 162 -3.98 -2.80 12.44
C PHE A 162 -5.37 -2.44 11.94
N GLN A 163 -5.55 -2.19 10.63
CA GLN A 163 -6.88 -1.90 10.08
C GLN A 163 -7.87 -3.09 10.17
N LYS A 164 -7.40 -4.32 10.44
CA LYS A 164 -8.30 -5.46 10.74
C LYS A 164 -8.97 -5.34 12.11
N ILE A 165 -8.38 -4.59 13.04
CA ILE A 165 -8.97 -4.27 14.35
C ILE A 165 -10.04 -3.20 14.15
N ASN A 166 -9.66 -2.08 13.55
CA ASN A 166 -10.58 -1.01 13.18
C ASN A 166 -9.98 -0.22 12.01
N LYS A 167 -10.80 0.13 11.01
CA LYS A 167 -10.36 0.90 9.83
C LYS A 167 -9.65 2.21 10.18
N LYS A 168 -9.97 2.84 11.32
CA LYS A 168 -9.30 4.08 11.77
C LYS A 168 -7.80 3.92 12.02
N TYR A 169 -7.32 2.68 12.22
CA TYR A 169 -5.92 2.36 12.50
C TYR A 169 -5.07 2.12 11.25
N TRP A 170 -5.57 2.44 10.05
CA TRP A 170 -4.75 2.46 8.83
C TRP A 170 -3.42 3.24 8.98
N PRO A 171 -3.31 4.34 9.77
CA PRO A 171 -2.03 5.04 9.91
C PRO A 171 -0.95 4.20 10.60
N TYR A 172 -1.33 3.23 11.43
CA TYR A 172 -0.38 2.29 12.01
C TYR A 172 0.18 1.33 10.96
N ASP A 173 -0.63 0.89 9.99
CA ASP A 173 -0.18 0.02 8.90
C ASP A 173 0.84 0.72 8.00
N GLU A 174 0.60 1.98 7.63
CA GLU A 174 1.56 2.77 6.85
C GLU A 174 2.79 3.16 7.69
N GLY A 175 2.58 3.55 8.94
CA GLY A 175 3.67 3.95 9.82
C GLY A 175 4.66 2.83 10.14
N ILE A 176 4.19 1.60 10.37
CA ILE A 176 5.11 0.47 10.57
C ILE A 176 5.87 0.14 9.28
N ASN A 177 5.23 0.31 8.11
CA ASN A 177 5.88 0.12 6.82
C ASN A 177 7.03 1.13 6.62
N GLU A 178 6.74 2.41 6.81
CA GLU A 178 7.76 3.48 6.72
C GLU A 178 8.88 3.30 7.75
N TYR A 179 8.53 2.90 8.99
CA TYR A 179 9.53 2.56 10.01
C TYR A 179 10.44 1.42 9.56
N ILE A 180 9.89 0.32 9.05
CA ILE A 180 10.67 -0.82 8.55
C ILE A 180 11.55 -0.42 7.36
N GLY A 181 11.00 0.38 6.44
CA GLY A 181 11.74 0.91 5.29
C GLY A 181 12.93 1.76 5.72
N ALA A 182 12.73 2.66 6.70
CA ALA A 182 13.78 3.50 7.26
C ALA A 182 14.79 2.70 8.12
N PHE A 183 14.35 1.69 8.86
CA PHE A 183 15.22 0.76 9.59
C PHE A 183 16.17 0.03 8.64
N LEU A 184 15.66 -0.50 7.54
CA LEU A 184 16.45 -1.19 6.53
C LEU A 184 17.45 -0.26 5.82
N ASP A 185 17.08 1.01 5.62
CA ASP A 185 17.93 2.02 5.00
C ASP A 185 18.88 2.72 6.01
N GLU A 186 18.87 2.31 7.29
CA GLU A 186 19.65 2.91 8.39
C GLU A 186 19.38 4.42 8.58
N LYS A 187 18.10 4.81 8.44
CA LYS A 187 17.62 6.20 8.43
C LYS A 187 16.56 6.50 9.48
N LEU A 188 16.52 5.74 10.56
CA LEU A 188 15.58 6.01 11.66
C LEU A 188 15.80 7.38 12.31
N GLY A 189 17.02 7.93 12.27
CA GLY A 189 17.32 9.28 12.77
C GLY A 189 16.81 10.42 11.88
N ASP A 190 16.38 10.13 10.64
CA ASP A 190 15.91 11.13 9.67
C ASP A 190 14.37 11.26 9.62
N LEU A 191 13.62 10.50 10.44
CA LEU A 191 12.15 10.42 10.31
C LEU A 191 11.45 11.77 10.47
N GLU A 192 11.90 12.61 11.40
CA GLU A 192 11.41 13.98 11.58
C GLU A 192 11.62 14.82 10.32
N LYS A 193 12.81 14.72 9.73
CA LYS A 193 13.15 15.42 8.49
C LYS A 193 12.29 14.97 7.32
N PHE A 194 11.93 13.68 7.26
CA PHE A 194 10.98 13.19 6.24
C PHE A 194 9.58 13.73 6.49
N ARG A 195 9.09 13.68 7.74
CA ARG A 195 7.80 14.26 8.14
C ARG A 195 7.68 15.74 7.79
N ASP A 196 8.73 16.52 8.04
CA ASP A 196 8.70 17.97 7.91
C ASP A 196 8.83 18.44 6.45
N LYS A 197 9.43 17.61 5.59
CA LYS A 197 9.44 17.82 4.14
C LYS A 197 8.14 17.42 3.45
N GLU A 198 7.30 16.62 4.12
CA GLU A 198 6.09 16.10 3.51
C GLU A 198 4.96 17.14 3.53
N ASN A 199 4.49 17.48 2.32
CA ASN A 199 3.40 18.43 2.13
C ASN A 199 2.04 17.73 2.12
N TYR A 200 2.01 16.44 1.79
CA TYR A 200 0.77 15.71 1.70
C TYR A 200 0.32 15.18 3.05
N SER A 201 -0.84 15.66 3.52
CA SER A 201 -1.34 15.39 4.87
C SER A 201 -1.45 13.90 5.23
N MET A 202 -1.74 13.03 4.26
CA MET A 202 -1.77 11.59 4.49
C MET A 202 -0.37 11.03 4.70
N GLU A 203 0.56 11.28 3.78
CA GLU A 203 1.95 10.81 3.87
C GLU A 203 2.63 11.35 5.13
N LYS A 204 2.31 12.60 5.52
CA LYS A 204 2.77 13.17 6.79
C LYS A 204 2.33 12.34 8.00
N LYS A 205 1.12 11.76 7.98
CA LYS A 205 0.68 10.83 9.04
C LYS A 205 1.52 9.56 9.05
N TYR A 206 1.98 9.07 7.91
CA TYR A 206 2.77 7.83 7.86
C TYR A 206 4.06 8.04 8.65
N TRP A 207 4.75 9.16 8.43
CA TRP A 207 5.95 9.54 9.18
C TRP A 207 5.70 9.75 10.67
N VAL A 208 4.58 10.39 11.05
CA VAL A 208 4.20 10.53 12.47
C VAL A 208 4.08 9.16 13.16
N TYR A 209 3.47 8.18 12.49
CA TYR A 209 3.33 6.84 13.06
C TYR A 209 4.63 6.04 12.98
N ALA A 210 5.49 6.28 11.98
CA ALA A 210 6.83 5.69 11.93
C ALA A 210 7.69 6.13 13.13
N ILE A 211 7.61 7.41 13.52
CA ILE A 211 8.28 7.95 14.72
C ILE A 211 7.77 7.23 15.98
N LYS A 212 6.45 7.04 16.10
CA LYS A 212 5.86 6.28 17.22
C LYS A 212 6.37 4.83 17.27
N PHE A 213 6.56 4.19 16.12
CA PHE A 213 7.15 2.84 16.08
C PHE A 213 8.62 2.84 16.46
N ARG A 214 9.39 3.88 16.09
CA ARG A 214 10.77 4.05 16.54
C ARG A 214 10.85 4.14 18.06
N GLU A 215 10.05 5.00 18.68
CA GLU A 215 9.95 5.15 20.14
C GLU A 215 9.51 3.83 20.80
N LEU A 216 8.50 3.16 20.26
CA LEU A 216 7.99 1.90 20.79
C LEU A 216 9.04 0.76 20.77
N LEU A 217 9.94 0.79 19.79
CA LEU A 217 10.88 -0.29 19.51
C LEU A 217 12.34 0.01 19.89
N GLU A 218 12.62 1.20 20.44
CA GLU A 218 13.96 1.71 20.75
C GLU A 218 14.79 0.70 21.59
N ASP A 219 14.21 0.18 22.67
CA ASP A 219 14.89 -0.77 23.56
C ASP A 219 14.78 -2.24 23.12
N LYS A 220 14.14 -2.54 21.98
CA LYS A 220 13.86 -3.92 21.55
C LYS A 220 15.02 -4.43 20.70
N LYS A 221 15.98 -5.08 21.39
CA LYS A 221 17.25 -5.53 20.81
C LYS A 221 17.10 -6.79 19.95
N THR A 222 16.17 -7.68 20.30
CA THR A 222 16.00 -8.95 19.59
C THR A 222 14.80 -8.93 18.63
N PRO A 223 14.86 -9.72 17.53
CA PRO A 223 13.72 -9.88 16.64
C PRO A 223 12.43 -10.36 17.33
N LYS A 224 12.56 -11.24 18.34
CA LYS A 224 11.44 -11.75 19.14
C LYS A 224 10.77 -10.63 19.94
N GLU A 225 11.54 -9.75 20.58
CA GLU A 225 11.02 -8.62 21.36
C GLU A 225 10.31 -7.61 20.47
N ARG A 226 10.87 -7.28 19.30
CA ARG A 226 10.23 -6.34 18.35
C ARG A 226 8.86 -6.86 17.93
N LYS A 227 8.79 -8.13 17.49
CA LYS A 227 7.53 -8.76 17.12
C LYS A 227 6.51 -8.77 18.24
N LYS A 228 6.94 -9.20 19.44
CA LYS A 228 6.07 -9.26 20.62
C LYS A 228 5.49 -7.87 20.90
N THR A 229 6.33 -6.85 20.91
CA THR A 229 5.91 -5.46 21.18
C THR A 229 4.88 -4.95 20.16
N ILE A 230 5.07 -5.24 18.86
CA ILE A 230 4.10 -4.91 17.81
C ILE A 230 2.76 -5.62 18.03
N VAL A 231 2.79 -6.92 18.36
CA VAL A 231 1.59 -7.74 18.61
C VAL A 231 0.87 -7.29 19.89
N ASP A 232 1.61 -6.94 20.93
CA ASP A 232 1.06 -6.43 22.20
C ASP A 232 0.36 -5.07 21.97
N LEU A 233 0.94 -4.19 21.16
CA LEU A 233 0.28 -2.95 20.73
C LEU A 233 -1.04 -3.26 20.00
N MET A 234 -1.04 -4.20 19.05
CA MET A 234 -2.26 -4.64 18.39
C MET A 234 -3.30 -5.19 19.38
N GLY A 235 -2.86 -5.91 20.41
CA GLY A 235 -3.72 -6.42 21.48
C GLY A 235 -4.40 -5.31 22.29
N LYS A 236 -3.66 -4.24 22.62
CA LYS A 236 -4.15 -3.08 23.38
C LYS A 236 -5.15 -2.21 22.60
N LEU A 237 -5.17 -2.31 21.26
CA LEU A 237 -6.06 -1.54 20.40
C LEU A 237 -7.40 -2.24 20.09
N LYS A 238 -7.57 -3.50 20.52
CA LYS A 238 -8.83 -4.25 20.41
C LYS A 238 -9.82 -3.82 21.47
#